data_AF-A0A1L5KTP7-F1
#
_entry.id   AF-A0A1L5KTP7-F1
#
_cell.length_a   1.000
_cell.length_b   1.000
_cell.length_c   1.000
_cell.angle_alpha   90.00
_cell.angle_beta   90.00
_cell.angle_gamma   90.00
#
_symmetry.space_group_name_H-M   'P 1'
#
loop_
_entity.id
_entity.type
_entity.pdbx_description
1 polymer ?
#
loop_
_entity_poly.entity_id
_entity_poly.type
_entity_poly.pdbx_seq_one_letter_code
_entity_poly.pdbx_strand_id
1 'polypeptide(L)'
;MSERMFAIIGSELNVKPKQVQAAVELLDEGNTVPFIARYRKEVTGELQDEQLRTIEERIKYLRNLETRRQEIIASITEQEKMTDELMKSLEAATKLQELEDLYLPYRPKKRTRAMIARERGLEPLADMILNDTVTAGDPLEIAKDFVTEEVPTPEDAIQGASDIVAEIVSDSADFRAYLRKKMWNEGFIQAELTGDEEIQQQFLQYAEYAEPVRQMPSHRILAVNRGEKLGALKLALTVPGDTYVTYMVQKLEKNPKSIFADYKAAAVADAYKRLIFPALERDIRNELTENADEQAIKVFGVNLKNLLLQPPLAGHVIMGLDPGYRTGCKMAIIDQQGNVLDYGAYYLT
;
A
#
# COMPACT_ATOMS: atom_id res chain seq x y z
N MET A 1 23.77 -10.68 6.54
CA MET A 1 22.57 -9.89 6.17
C MET A 1 22.91 -8.60 5.44
N SER A 2 23.82 -7.77 5.98
CA SER A 2 24.24 -6.51 5.34
C SER A 2 24.77 -6.68 3.90
N GLU A 3 25.53 -7.75 3.64
CA GLU A 3 26.05 -8.03 2.28
C GLU A 3 24.95 -8.25 1.23
N ARG A 4 23.83 -8.89 1.60
CA ARG A 4 22.67 -9.07 0.71
C ARG A 4 22.03 -7.72 0.38
N MET A 5 21.90 -6.84 1.37
CA MET A 5 21.35 -5.48 1.18
C MET A 5 22.23 -4.67 0.22
N PHE A 6 23.55 -4.73 0.40
CA PHE A 6 24.50 -4.02 -0.47
C PHE A 6 24.49 -4.56 -1.90
N ALA A 7 24.33 -5.88 -2.08
CA ALA A 7 24.18 -6.48 -3.40
C ALA A 7 22.91 -6.03 -4.13
N ILE A 8 21.78 -5.96 -3.41
CA ILE A 8 20.50 -5.46 -3.95
C ILE A 8 20.64 -4.02 -4.43
N ILE A 9 21.12 -3.12 -3.54
CA ILE A 9 21.29 -1.70 -3.87
C ILE A 9 22.32 -1.51 -5.00
N GLY A 10 23.41 -2.30 -4.98
CA GLY A 10 24.42 -2.27 -6.03
C GLY A 10 23.85 -2.62 -7.40
N SER A 11 22.97 -3.64 -7.46
CA SER A 11 22.26 -4.00 -8.68
C SER A 11 21.28 -2.91 -9.14
N GLU A 12 20.53 -2.30 -8.22
CA GLU A 12 19.54 -1.24 -8.52
C GLU A 12 20.21 0.01 -9.11
N LEU A 13 21.39 0.37 -8.61
CA LEU A 13 22.13 1.58 -9.00
C LEU A 13 23.23 1.34 -10.04
N ASN A 14 23.43 0.08 -10.45
CA ASN A 14 24.54 -0.33 -11.31
C ASN A 14 25.92 0.10 -10.76
N VAL A 15 26.13 -0.12 -9.47
CA VAL A 15 27.39 0.17 -8.75
C VAL A 15 27.88 -1.06 -8.01
N LYS A 16 29.17 -1.08 -7.62
CA LYS A 16 29.72 -2.23 -6.90
C LYS A 16 29.17 -2.29 -5.47
N PRO A 17 28.84 -3.48 -4.92
CA PRO A 17 28.37 -3.61 -3.54
C PRO A 17 29.34 -3.02 -2.51
N LYS A 18 30.65 -3.06 -2.78
CA LYS A 18 31.68 -2.42 -1.92
C LYS A 18 31.53 -0.90 -1.85
N GLN A 19 31.09 -0.25 -2.93
CA GLN A 19 30.83 1.20 -2.94
C GLN A 19 29.62 1.53 -2.07
N VAL A 20 28.58 0.71 -2.15
CA VAL A 20 27.38 0.83 -1.30
C VAL A 20 27.77 0.64 0.17
N GLN A 21 28.55 -0.39 0.48
CA GLN A 21 29.02 -0.65 1.84
C GLN A 21 29.75 0.58 2.41
N ALA A 22 30.75 1.10 1.70
CA ALA A 22 31.50 2.27 2.13
C ALA A 22 30.62 3.51 2.33
N ALA A 23 29.63 3.73 1.47
CA ALA A 23 28.67 4.81 1.63
C ALA A 23 27.79 4.63 2.87
N VAL A 24 27.28 3.42 3.11
CA VAL A 24 26.44 3.09 4.27
C VAL A 24 27.21 3.25 5.58
N GLU A 25 28.46 2.80 5.66
CA GLU A 25 29.32 2.96 6.83
C GLU A 25 29.49 4.46 7.17
N LEU A 26 29.74 5.30 6.17
CA LEU A 26 29.84 6.75 6.38
C LEU A 26 28.51 7.37 6.82
N LEU A 27 27.37 6.92 6.27
CA LEU A 27 26.04 7.40 6.70
C LEU A 27 25.74 7.00 8.15
N ASP A 28 26.09 5.77 8.55
CA ASP A 28 25.90 5.28 9.92
C ASP A 28 26.77 6.02 10.95
N GLU A 29 27.94 6.52 10.53
CA GLU A 29 28.77 7.43 11.33
C GLU A 29 28.17 8.83 11.50
N GLY A 30 27.02 9.11 10.87
CA GLY A 30 26.31 10.39 10.93
C GLY A 30 26.78 11.41 9.89
N ASN A 31 27.57 11.01 8.89
CA ASN A 31 27.95 11.90 7.81
C ASN A 31 26.74 12.18 6.89
N THR A 32 26.58 13.44 6.47
CA THR A 32 25.51 13.81 5.54
C THR A 32 25.88 13.49 4.09
N VAL A 33 24.88 13.27 3.23
CA VAL A 33 25.12 13.04 1.79
C VAL A 33 25.99 14.13 1.15
N PRO A 34 25.76 15.45 1.35
CA PRO A 34 26.63 16.48 0.79
C PRO A 34 28.07 16.41 1.31
N PHE A 35 28.27 16.00 2.57
CA PHE A 35 29.61 15.82 3.13
C PHE A 35 30.33 14.64 2.46
N ILE A 36 29.67 13.49 2.34
CA ILE A 36 30.24 12.30 1.70
C ILE A 36 30.57 12.60 0.24
N ALA A 37 29.61 13.18 -0.49
CA ALA A 37 29.75 13.54 -1.88
C ALA A 37 30.88 14.55 -2.13
N ARG A 38 31.22 15.41 -1.17
CA ARG A 38 32.28 16.42 -1.35
C ARG A 38 33.64 15.99 -0.82
N TYR A 39 33.67 15.32 0.33
CA TYR A 39 34.90 15.08 1.11
C TYR A 39 35.27 13.61 1.27
N ARG A 40 34.45 12.67 0.77
CA ARG A 40 34.67 11.21 0.84
C ARG A 40 34.42 10.52 -0.51
N LYS A 41 34.61 11.23 -1.62
CA LYS A 41 34.45 10.67 -2.98
C LYS A 41 35.33 9.44 -3.21
N GLU A 42 36.60 9.51 -2.85
CA GLU A 42 37.54 8.41 -3.10
C GLU A 42 37.17 7.13 -2.34
N VAL A 43 36.71 7.28 -1.09
CA VAL A 43 36.29 6.17 -0.21
C VAL A 43 35.08 5.43 -0.79
N THR A 44 34.16 6.17 -1.41
CA THR A 44 32.94 5.62 -2.02
C THR A 44 33.12 5.20 -3.48
N GLY A 45 34.30 5.43 -4.07
CA GLY A 45 34.53 5.20 -5.50
C GLY A 45 33.75 6.15 -6.40
N GLU A 46 33.69 7.43 -6.02
CA GLU A 46 33.09 8.54 -6.77
C GLU A 46 31.59 8.45 -6.99
N LEU A 47 30.85 7.95 -5.98
CA LEU A 47 29.38 7.99 -6.01
C LEU A 47 28.87 9.43 -6.09
N GLN A 48 27.85 9.64 -6.92
CA GLN A 48 27.19 10.92 -7.11
C GLN A 48 26.16 11.19 -6.00
N ASP A 49 25.84 12.47 -5.76
CA ASP A 49 24.86 12.90 -4.76
C ASP A 49 23.51 12.15 -4.88
N GLU A 50 22.99 11.98 -6.09
CA GLU A 50 21.73 11.26 -6.34
C GLU A 50 21.82 9.77 -5.99
N GLN A 51 22.96 9.14 -6.28
CA GLN A 51 23.21 7.74 -5.90
C GLN A 51 23.31 7.60 -4.38
N LEU A 52 24.00 8.51 -3.70
CA LEU A 52 24.13 8.51 -2.23
C LEU A 52 22.78 8.71 -1.53
N ARG A 53 21.91 9.60 -2.03
CA ARG A 53 20.54 9.75 -1.53
C ARG A 53 19.72 8.48 -1.72
N THR A 54 19.81 7.87 -2.90
CA THR A 54 19.12 6.60 -3.17
C THR A 54 19.62 5.48 -2.25
N ILE A 55 20.93 5.41 -1.99
CA ILE A 55 21.51 4.45 -1.03
C ILE A 55 20.94 4.69 0.37
N GLU A 56 20.90 5.94 0.86
CA GLU A 56 20.36 6.31 2.17
C GLU A 56 18.90 5.88 2.34
N GLU A 57 18.05 6.14 1.33
CA GLU A 57 16.64 5.76 1.33
C GLU A 57 16.47 4.23 1.27
N ARG A 58 17.18 3.56 0.36
CA ARG A 58 17.05 2.10 0.15
C ARG A 58 17.60 1.30 1.32
N ILE A 59 18.73 1.70 1.91
CA ILE A 59 19.27 0.97 3.07
C ILE A 59 18.33 1.06 4.26
N LYS A 60 17.69 2.22 4.47
CA LYS A 60 16.69 2.41 5.52
C LYS A 60 15.48 1.48 5.29
N TYR A 61 14.96 1.42 4.06
CA TYR A 61 13.88 0.50 3.71
C TYR A 61 14.25 -0.97 3.95
N LEU A 62 15.43 -1.41 3.47
CA LEU A 62 15.86 -2.81 3.60
C LEU A 62 16.12 -3.22 5.05
N ARG A 63 16.65 -2.30 5.89
CA ARG A 63 16.77 -2.52 7.33
C ARG A 63 15.41 -2.70 7.99
N ASN A 64 14.44 -1.82 7.68
CA ASN A 64 13.07 -1.94 8.20
C ASN A 64 12.42 -3.26 7.79
N LEU A 65 12.61 -3.68 6.53
CA LEU A 65 12.12 -4.97 6.03
C LEU A 65 12.69 -6.14 6.83
N GLU A 66 13.99 -6.10 7.12
CA GLU A 66 14.66 -7.18 7.85
C GLU A 66 14.25 -7.22 9.33
N THR A 67 14.18 -6.06 9.99
CA THR A 67 13.66 -5.96 11.35
C THR A 67 12.26 -6.55 11.42
N ARG A 68 11.38 -6.19 10.48
CA ARG A 68 10.03 -6.71 10.44
C ARG A 68 9.98 -8.21 10.17
N ARG A 69 10.85 -8.72 9.27
CA ARG A 69 10.97 -10.17 9.02
C ARG A 69 11.33 -10.92 10.30
N GLN A 70 12.29 -10.42 11.07
CA GLN A 70 12.71 -11.05 12.33
C GLN A 70 11.58 -11.05 13.37
N GLU A 71 10.84 -9.95 13.51
CA GLU A 71 9.67 -9.88 14.39
C GLU A 71 8.60 -10.93 14.02
N ILE A 72 8.31 -11.07 12.72
CA ILE A 72 7.34 -12.04 12.20
C ILE A 72 7.82 -13.46 12.46
N ILE A 73 9.08 -13.78 12.15
CA ILE A 73 9.69 -15.09 12.42
C ILE A 73 9.60 -15.42 13.90
N ALA A 74 9.96 -14.49 14.78
CA ALA A 74 9.90 -14.68 16.22
C ALA A 74 8.46 -14.97 16.69
N SER A 75 7.49 -14.17 16.24
CA SER A 75 6.08 -14.32 16.61
C SER A 75 5.48 -15.66 16.15
N ILE A 76 5.80 -16.12 14.95
CA ILE A 76 5.32 -17.41 14.43
C ILE A 76 5.99 -18.58 15.14
N THR A 77 7.28 -18.45 15.47
CA THR A 77 8.04 -19.47 16.21
C THR A 77 7.53 -19.62 17.63
N GLU A 78 7.21 -18.52 18.32
CA GLU A 78 6.60 -18.53 19.65
C GLU A 78 5.22 -19.22 19.68
N GLN A 79 4.50 -19.19 18.56
CA GLN A 79 3.23 -19.91 18.39
C GLN A 79 3.40 -21.39 18.02
N GLU A 80 4.63 -21.90 17.89
CA GLU A 80 4.96 -23.27 17.47
C GLU A 80 4.38 -23.63 16.08
N LYS A 81 4.12 -22.63 15.24
CA LYS A 81 3.51 -22.80 13.90
C LYS A 81 4.51 -22.66 12.74
N MET A 82 5.79 -22.48 13.04
CA MET A 82 6.82 -22.31 12.02
C MET A 82 7.08 -23.63 11.27
N THR A 83 7.08 -23.57 9.94
CA THR A 83 7.46 -24.68 9.06
C THR A 83 8.66 -24.31 8.20
N ASP A 84 9.38 -25.30 7.69
CA ASP A 84 10.53 -25.06 6.79
C ASP A 84 10.12 -24.32 5.51
N GLU A 85 8.92 -24.60 5.00
CA GLU A 85 8.37 -23.95 3.81
C GLU A 85 8.03 -22.47 4.08
N LEU A 86 7.46 -22.18 5.26
CA LEU A 86 7.13 -20.83 5.67
C LEU A 86 8.40 -20.01 5.95
N MET A 87 9.38 -20.59 6.62
CA MET A 87 10.69 -19.94 6.85
C MET A 87 11.34 -19.54 5.53
N LYS A 88 11.40 -20.47 4.56
CA LYS A 88 11.92 -20.18 3.21
C LYS A 88 11.15 -19.06 2.52
N SER A 89 9.83 -19.05 2.66
CA SER A 89 8.97 -18.02 2.06
C SER A 89 9.22 -16.64 2.69
N LEU A 90 9.39 -16.57 4.01
CA LEU A 90 9.72 -15.33 4.74
C LEU A 90 11.11 -14.79 4.37
N GLU A 91 12.12 -15.67 4.22
CA GLU A 91 13.47 -15.30 3.80
C GLU A 91 13.54 -14.84 2.33
N ALA A 92 12.67 -15.40 1.49
CA ALA A 92 12.56 -15.05 0.07
C ALA A 92 11.80 -13.73 -0.16
N ALA A 93 10.88 -13.35 0.74
CA ALA A 93 10.09 -12.14 0.62
C ALA A 93 10.97 -10.88 0.49
N THR A 94 10.69 -10.09 -0.54
CA THR A 94 11.48 -8.89 -0.91
C THR A 94 10.75 -7.58 -0.60
N LYS A 95 9.45 -7.67 -0.31
CA LYS A 95 8.60 -6.53 0.01
C LYS A 95 7.96 -6.68 1.38
N LEU A 96 7.71 -5.55 2.03
CA LEU A 96 7.05 -5.53 3.34
C LEU A 96 5.65 -6.17 3.26
N GLN A 97 4.91 -5.88 2.19
CA GLN A 97 3.59 -6.44 1.96
C GLN A 97 3.60 -7.97 1.83
N GLU A 98 4.62 -8.56 1.22
CA GLU A 98 4.76 -10.01 1.09
C GLU A 98 4.94 -10.66 2.47
N LEU A 99 5.72 -10.02 3.35
CA LEU A 99 5.86 -10.47 4.74
C LEU A 99 4.55 -10.36 5.52
N GLU A 100 3.83 -9.25 5.38
CA GLU A 100 2.55 -9.05 6.06
C GLU A 100 1.48 -10.05 5.57
N ASP A 101 1.45 -10.36 4.28
CA ASP A 101 0.55 -11.37 3.71
C ASP A 101 0.87 -12.77 4.28
N LEU A 102 2.16 -13.13 4.40
CA LEU A 102 2.59 -14.41 5.01
C LEU A 102 2.32 -14.47 6.52
N TYR A 103 2.38 -13.33 7.21
CA TYR A 103 2.15 -13.25 8.65
C TYR A 103 0.65 -13.24 9.01
N LEU A 104 -0.22 -12.89 8.07
CA LEU A 104 -1.65 -12.69 8.30
C LEU A 104 -2.37 -13.84 9.05
N PRO A 105 -2.13 -15.14 8.74
CA PRO A 105 -2.72 -16.26 9.48
C PRO A 105 -2.31 -16.36 10.96
N TYR A 106 -1.16 -15.78 11.31
CA TYR A 106 -0.53 -15.88 12.64
C TYR A 106 -0.68 -14.60 13.45
N ARG A 107 -1.12 -13.52 12.81
CA ARG A 107 -1.33 -12.23 13.47
C ARG A 107 -2.44 -12.35 14.51
N PRO A 108 -2.25 -11.84 15.75
CA PRO A 108 -3.32 -11.79 16.73
C PRO A 108 -4.54 -11.03 16.20
N LYS A 109 -5.72 -11.68 16.20
CA LYS A 109 -6.97 -11.11 15.69
C LYS A 109 -7.90 -10.72 16.83
N LYS A 110 -8.66 -9.63 16.63
CA LYS A 110 -9.84 -9.34 17.46
C LYS A 110 -10.86 -10.47 17.25
N ARG A 111 -11.68 -10.76 18.26
CA ARG A 111 -12.69 -11.84 18.23
C ARG A 111 -13.49 -11.84 16.91
N THR A 112 -13.16 -12.75 15.99
CA THR A 112 -13.78 -12.87 14.67
C THR A 112 -14.94 -13.86 14.66
N ARG A 113 -15.76 -13.84 13.61
CA ARG A 113 -16.82 -14.85 13.40
C ARG A 113 -16.23 -16.26 13.32
N ALA A 114 -15.10 -16.42 12.62
CA ALA A 114 -14.37 -17.68 12.54
C ALA A 114 -13.83 -18.15 13.89
N MET A 115 -13.29 -17.25 14.72
CA MET A 115 -12.86 -17.59 16.08
C MET A 115 -14.03 -18.10 16.92
N ILE A 116 -15.17 -17.42 16.90
CA ILE A 116 -16.39 -17.84 17.61
C ILE A 116 -16.87 -19.21 17.09
N ALA A 117 -16.82 -19.44 15.78
CA ALA A 117 -17.18 -20.72 15.19
C ALA A 117 -16.22 -21.86 15.59
N ARG A 118 -14.91 -21.59 15.70
CA ARG A 118 -13.93 -22.56 16.23
C ARG A 118 -14.17 -22.86 17.71
N GLU A 119 -14.45 -21.84 18.52
CA GLU A 119 -14.83 -21.99 19.94
C GLU A 119 -16.07 -22.89 20.10
N ARG A 120 -16.98 -22.86 19.13
CA ARG A 120 -18.18 -23.70 19.05
C ARG A 120 -17.96 -25.08 18.43
N GLY A 121 -16.73 -25.46 18.11
CA GLY A 121 -16.39 -26.78 17.58
C GLY A 121 -16.76 -27.01 16.12
N LEU A 122 -16.93 -25.95 15.31
CA LEU A 122 -17.31 -26.05 13.89
C LEU A 122 -16.13 -26.26 12.93
N GLU A 123 -14.90 -26.34 13.46
CA GLU A 123 -13.68 -26.54 12.66
C GLU A 123 -13.68 -27.83 11.83
N PRO A 124 -14.11 -29.00 12.35
CA PRO A 124 -14.19 -30.21 11.54
C PRO A 124 -15.15 -30.09 10.35
N LEU A 125 -16.27 -29.36 10.50
CA LEU A 125 -17.20 -29.10 9.40
C LEU A 125 -16.58 -28.16 8.35
N ALA A 126 -15.84 -27.13 8.80
CA ALA A 126 -15.08 -26.25 7.91
C ALA A 126 -14.01 -27.01 7.12
N ASP A 127 -13.32 -27.96 7.76
CA ASP A 127 -12.33 -28.83 7.09
C ASP A 127 -12.98 -29.73 6.03
N MET A 128 -14.19 -30.25 6.29
CA MET A 128 -14.95 -31.02 5.29
C MET A 128 -15.29 -30.15 4.06
N ILE A 129 -15.77 -28.93 4.30
CA ILE A 129 -16.08 -27.96 3.24
C ILE A 129 -14.80 -27.64 2.46
N LEU A 130 -13.71 -27.27 3.13
CA LEU A 130 -12.48 -26.82 2.48
C LEU A 130 -11.79 -27.95 1.70
N ASN A 131 -11.75 -29.16 2.23
CA ASN A 131 -10.98 -30.28 1.68
C ASN A 131 -11.77 -31.21 0.75
N ASP A 132 -13.06 -30.97 0.54
CA ASP A 132 -13.94 -31.80 -0.32
C ASP A 132 -13.97 -33.29 0.08
N THR A 133 -14.00 -33.56 1.38
CA THR A 133 -13.88 -34.94 1.89
C THR A 133 -15.16 -35.76 1.78
N VAL A 134 -16.32 -35.11 1.59
CA VAL A 134 -17.63 -35.79 1.55
C VAL A 134 -18.28 -35.66 0.17
N THR A 135 -18.71 -36.79 -0.40
CA THR A 135 -19.20 -36.88 -1.80
C THR A 135 -20.62 -37.42 -1.96
N ALA A 136 -21.28 -37.77 -0.87
CA ALA A 136 -22.64 -38.27 -0.88
C ALA A 136 -23.38 -37.90 0.41
N GLY A 137 -24.70 -37.77 0.32
CA GLY A 137 -25.56 -37.34 1.42
C GLY A 137 -26.04 -35.91 1.27
N ASP A 138 -26.65 -35.39 2.34
CA ASP A 138 -27.11 -34.00 2.44
C ASP A 138 -26.18 -33.25 3.42
N PRO A 139 -25.57 -32.12 3.00
CA PRO A 139 -24.78 -31.26 3.87
C PRO A 139 -25.48 -30.88 5.19
N LEU A 140 -26.80 -30.64 5.16
CA LEU A 140 -27.55 -30.26 6.35
C LEU A 140 -27.74 -31.43 7.33
N GLU A 141 -27.83 -32.67 6.83
CA GLU A 141 -27.87 -33.85 7.69
C GLU A 141 -26.55 -34.04 8.44
N ILE A 142 -25.41 -33.80 7.79
CA ILE A 142 -24.09 -33.85 8.43
C ILE A 142 -23.94 -32.71 9.44
N ALA A 143 -24.45 -31.52 9.12
CA ALA A 143 -24.40 -30.37 10.00
C ALA A 143 -25.23 -30.55 11.30
N LYS A 144 -26.19 -31.48 11.35
CA LYS A 144 -26.93 -31.80 12.58
C LYS A 144 -26.03 -32.29 13.71
N ASP A 145 -24.93 -32.98 13.38
CA ASP A 145 -23.97 -33.47 14.38
C ASP A 145 -23.23 -32.33 15.09
N PHE A 146 -23.31 -31.11 14.56
CA PHE A 146 -22.69 -29.90 15.08
C PHE A 146 -23.68 -28.95 15.76
N VAL A 147 -24.96 -29.34 15.89
CA VAL A 147 -25.98 -28.54 16.57
C VAL A 147 -25.76 -28.59 18.08
N THR A 148 -25.74 -27.40 18.69
CA THR A 148 -25.55 -27.21 20.13
C THR A 148 -26.48 -26.09 20.63
N GLU A 149 -26.48 -25.81 21.93
CA GLU A 149 -27.24 -24.65 22.46
C GLU A 149 -26.76 -23.32 21.85
N GLU A 150 -25.45 -23.22 21.53
CA GLU A 150 -24.87 -22.03 20.90
C GLU A 150 -24.96 -22.01 19.36
N VAL A 151 -25.30 -23.15 18.75
CA VAL A 151 -25.46 -23.36 17.31
C VAL A 151 -26.79 -24.09 17.09
N PRO A 152 -27.92 -23.37 17.12
CA PRO A 152 -29.24 -23.99 17.31
C PRO A 152 -29.77 -24.72 16.07
N THR A 153 -29.23 -24.46 14.89
CA THR A 153 -29.67 -25.07 13.63
C THR A 153 -28.51 -25.62 12.78
N PRO A 154 -28.75 -26.62 11.92
CA PRO A 154 -27.77 -27.08 10.94
C PRO A 154 -27.29 -25.95 10.01
N GLU A 155 -28.17 -25.01 9.68
CA GLU A 155 -27.84 -23.82 8.88
C GLU A 155 -26.85 -22.91 9.63
N ASP A 156 -27.01 -22.72 10.94
CA ASP A 156 -26.06 -21.97 11.76
C ASP A 156 -24.69 -22.66 11.83
N ALA A 157 -24.67 -24.00 11.87
CA ALA A 157 -23.44 -24.78 11.84
C ALA A 157 -22.70 -24.60 10.51
N ILE A 158 -23.41 -24.70 9.38
CA ILE A 158 -22.85 -24.46 8.04
C ILE A 158 -22.36 -23.01 7.91
N GLN A 159 -23.11 -22.03 8.42
CA GLN A 159 -22.73 -20.63 8.36
C GLN A 159 -21.46 -20.36 9.20
N GLY A 160 -21.36 -20.91 10.40
CA GLY A 160 -20.16 -20.81 11.23
C GLY A 160 -18.95 -21.50 10.61
N ALA A 161 -19.12 -22.69 10.04
CA ALA A 161 -18.08 -23.36 9.27
C ALA A 161 -17.66 -22.54 8.03
N SER A 162 -18.61 -21.92 7.35
CA SER A 162 -18.36 -21.02 6.21
C SER A 162 -17.57 -19.77 6.63
N ASP A 163 -17.81 -19.21 7.81
CA ASP A 163 -17.01 -18.11 8.37
C ASP A 163 -15.55 -18.53 8.61
N ILE A 164 -15.31 -19.77 9.07
CA ILE A 164 -13.95 -20.33 9.22
C ILE A 164 -13.28 -20.46 7.85
N VAL A 165 -13.97 -21.04 6.86
CA VAL A 165 -13.47 -21.16 5.49
C VAL A 165 -13.14 -19.78 4.92
N ALA A 166 -14.02 -18.80 5.11
CA ALA A 166 -13.82 -17.45 4.60
C ALA A 166 -12.57 -16.77 5.20
N GLU A 167 -12.30 -16.98 6.49
CA GLU A 167 -11.08 -16.48 7.13
C GLU A 167 -9.82 -17.16 6.59
N ILE A 168 -9.82 -18.49 6.47
CA ILE A 168 -8.69 -19.26 5.92
C ILE A 168 -8.36 -18.80 4.49
N VAL A 169 -9.38 -18.63 3.66
CA VAL A 169 -9.23 -18.18 2.27
C VAL A 169 -8.75 -16.74 2.20
N SER A 170 -9.27 -15.86 3.07
CA SER A 170 -8.84 -14.46 3.17
C SER A 170 -7.38 -14.30 3.59
N ASP A 171 -6.87 -15.22 4.41
CA ASP A 171 -5.49 -15.19 4.91
C ASP A 171 -4.48 -15.79 3.93
N SER A 172 -4.91 -16.34 2.79
CA SER A 172 -4.02 -16.90 1.78
C SER A 172 -3.16 -15.82 1.11
N ALA A 173 -1.85 -15.87 1.37
CA ALA A 173 -0.86 -15.00 0.73
C ALA A 173 -0.89 -15.14 -0.81
N ASP A 174 -1.09 -16.36 -1.33
CA ASP A 174 -1.15 -16.62 -2.77
C ASP A 174 -2.34 -15.95 -3.44
N PHE A 175 -3.54 -16.04 -2.83
CA PHE A 175 -4.72 -15.35 -3.36
C PHE A 175 -4.54 -13.84 -3.30
N ARG A 176 -4.02 -13.29 -2.19
CA ARG A 176 -3.76 -11.85 -2.07
C ARG A 176 -2.77 -11.37 -3.13
N ALA A 177 -1.65 -12.06 -3.31
CA ALA A 177 -0.65 -11.70 -4.31
C ALA A 177 -1.21 -11.75 -5.73
N TYR A 178 -1.94 -12.81 -6.08
CA TYR A 178 -2.57 -12.96 -7.39
C TYR A 178 -3.59 -11.85 -7.65
N LEU A 179 -4.51 -11.65 -6.71
CA LEU A 179 -5.60 -10.68 -6.85
C LEU A 179 -5.10 -9.25 -6.87
N ARG A 180 -4.13 -8.89 -6.01
CA ARG A 180 -3.50 -7.57 -6.01
C ARG A 180 -2.93 -7.24 -7.39
N LYS A 181 -2.18 -8.19 -7.97
CA LYS A 181 -1.62 -8.04 -9.32
C LYS A 181 -2.70 -7.90 -10.39
N LYS A 182 -3.78 -8.67 -10.29
CA LYS A 182 -4.91 -8.61 -11.23
C LYS A 182 -5.67 -7.29 -11.14
N MET A 183 -6.05 -6.90 -9.93
CA MET A 183 -6.74 -5.64 -9.63
C MET A 183 -5.90 -4.42 -10.06
N TRP A 184 -4.58 -4.45 -9.91
CA TRP A 184 -3.70 -3.39 -10.41
C TRP A 184 -3.73 -3.26 -11.94
N ASN A 185 -3.77 -4.38 -12.67
CA ASN A 185 -3.70 -4.39 -14.13
C ASN A 185 -5.05 -4.19 -14.81
N GLU A 186 -6.15 -4.63 -14.19
CA GLU A 186 -7.48 -4.68 -14.79
C GLU A 186 -8.48 -3.72 -14.11
N GLY A 187 -8.14 -3.18 -12.94
CA GLY A 187 -9.02 -2.34 -12.14
C GLY A 187 -9.11 -0.90 -12.65
N PHE A 188 -10.24 -0.28 -12.32
CA PHE A 188 -10.53 1.12 -12.63
C PHE A 188 -10.86 1.87 -11.34
N ILE A 189 -10.33 3.09 -11.20
CA ILE A 189 -10.82 4.04 -10.21
C ILE A 189 -12.00 4.77 -10.82
N GLN A 190 -13.16 4.61 -10.19
CA GLN A 190 -14.38 5.33 -10.52
C GLN A 190 -14.64 6.44 -9.51
N ALA A 191 -15.14 7.57 -9.99
CA ALA A 191 -15.55 8.69 -9.16
C ALA A 191 -17.00 9.06 -9.47
N GLU A 192 -17.77 9.33 -8.41
CA GLU A 192 -19.14 9.84 -8.47
C GLU A 192 -19.25 11.11 -7.62
N LEU A 193 -20.02 12.09 -8.08
CA LEU A 193 -20.32 13.28 -7.27
C LEU A 193 -21.18 12.90 -6.05
N THR A 194 -20.86 13.49 -4.91
CA THR A 194 -21.63 13.33 -3.67
C THR A 194 -21.53 14.61 -2.83
N GLY A 195 -22.38 14.77 -1.82
CA GLY A 195 -22.32 15.91 -0.90
C GLY A 195 -22.83 17.24 -1.46
N ASP A 196 -22.22 18.34 -1.03
CA ASP A 196 -22.66 19.72 -1.26
C ASP A 196 -22.34 20.23 -2.69
N GLU A 197 -23.34 20.80 -3.36
CA GLU A 197 -23.23 21.32 -4.73
C GLU A 197 -22.16 22.42 -4.89
N GLU A 198 -21.94 23.27 -3.88
CA GLU A 198 -20.95 24.35 -3.96
C GLU A 198 -19.52 23.79 -4.02
N ILE A 199 -19.26 22.71 -3.28
CA ILE A 199 -17.96 22.04 -3.29
C ILE A 199 -17.79 21.23 -4.59
N GLN A 200 -18.87 20.60 -5.06
CA GLN A 200 -18.87 19.83 -6.32
C GLN A 200 -18.50 20.65 -7.55
N GLN A 201 -18.76 21.97 -7.56
CA GLN A 201 -18.41 22.82 -8.71
C GLN A 201 -16.93 22.73 -9.10
N GLN A 202 -16.03 22.47 -8.14
CA GLN A 202 -14.60 22.32 -8.38
C GLN A 202 -14.22 20.96 -8.99
N PHE A 203 -15.13 19.98 -8.97
CA PHE A 203 -14.88 18.58 -9.34
C PHE A 203 -15.80 18.06 -10.43
N LEU A 204 -16.57 18.92 -11.12
CA LEU A 204 -17.53 18.54 -12.16
C LEU A 204 -16.92 17.68 -13.29
N GLN A 205 -15.63 17.88 -13.60
CA GLN A 205 -14.90 17.07 -14.58
C GLN A 205 -14.76 15.59 -14.17
N TYR A 206 -15.08 15.23 -12.93
CA TYR A 206 -15.00 13.88 -12.37
C TYR A 206 -16.37 13.22 -12.13
N ALA A 207 -17.46 13.80 -12.65
CA ALA A 207 -18.82 13.34 -12.34
C ALA A 207 -19.14 11.91 -12.82
N GLU A 208 -18.64 11.54 -13.99
CA GLU A 208 -18.77 10.19 -14.58
C GLU A 208 -17.37 9.70 -14.99
N TYR A 209 -16.46 9.70 -14.02
CA TYR A 209 -15.06 9.41 -14.30
C TYR A 209 -14.71 7.97 -13.98
N ALA A 210 -14.05 7.30 -14.92
CA ALA A 210 -13.43 6.00 -14.72
C ALA A 210 -12.08 5.98 -15.43
N GLU A 211 -11.00 5.61 -14.72
CA GLU A 211 -9.67 5.49 -15.31
C GLU A 211 -8.96 4.21 -14.84
N PRO A 212 -8.22 3.49 -15.72
CA PRO A 212 -7.46 2.32 -15.30
C PRO A 212 -6.44 2.66 -14.21
N VAL A 213 -6.39 1.85 -13.14
CA VAL A 213 -5.48 2.00 -11.99
C VAL A 213 -4.04 2.23 -12.46
N ARG A 214 -3.54 1.37 -13.35
CA ARG A 214 -2.15 1.40 -13.83
C ARG A 214 -1.80 2.64 -14.67
N GLN A 215 -2.79 3.36 -15.19
CA GLN A 215 -2.58 4.47 -16.14
C GLN A 215 -2.91 5.83 -15.54
N MET A 216 -3.49 5.88 -14.34
CA MET A 216 -3.96 7.11 -13.73
C MET A 216 -2.78 8.05 -13.41
N PRO A 217 -2.73 9.27 -14.00
CA PRO A 217 -1.65 10.22 -13.74
C PRO A 217 -1.67 10.76 -12.30
N SER A 218 -0.48 11.04 -11.74
CA SER A 218 -0.31 11.55 -10.36
C SER A 218 -1.20 12.74 -10.03
N HIS A 219 -1.30 13.74 -10.92
CA HIS A 219 -2.13 14.92 -10.69
C HIS A 219 -3.63 14.61 -10.59
N ARG A 220 -4.10 13.56 -11.28
CA ARG A 220 -5.51 13.12 -11.20
C ARG A 220 -5.76 12.34 -9.93
N ILE A 221 -4.84 11.46 -9.52
CA ILE A 221 -4.89 10.76 -8.23
C ILE A 221 -5.04 11.79 -7.09
N LEU A 222 -4.21 12.82 -7.08
CA LEU A 222 -4.28 13.89 -6.07
C LEU A 222 -5.59 14.69 -6.15
N ALA A 223 -6.08 14.98 -7.36
CA ALA A 223 -7.33 15.72 -7.55
C ALA A 223 -8.55 14.94 -7.05
N VAL A 224 -8.67 13.65 -7.39
CA VAL A 224 -9.79 12.82 -6.95
C VAL A 224 -9.73 12.55 -5.44
N ASN A 225 -8.54 12.28 -4.89
CA ASN A 225 -8.36 12.12 -3.44
C ASN A 225 -8.72 13.40 -2.68
N ARG A 226 -8.38 14.57 -3.23
CA ARG A 226 -8.80 15.86 -2.67
C ARG A 226 -10.32 16.03 -2.71
N GLY A 227 -10.97 15.67 -3.82
CA GLY A 227 -12.42 15.72 -3.95
C GLY A 227 -13.12 14.81 -2.94
N GLU A 228 -12.60 13.59 -2.73
CA GLU A 228 -13.11 12.66 -1.72
C GLU A 228 -12.93 13.20 -0.30
N LYS A 229 -11.76 13.76 0.03
CA LYS A 229 -11.49 14.37 1.33
C LYS A 229 -12.40 15.56 1.65
N LEU A 230 -12.79 16.32 0.62
CA LEU A 230 -13.72 17.44 0.75
C LEU A 230 -15.20 16.99 0.72
N GLY A 231 -15.47 15.70 0.55
CA GLY A 231 -16.83 15.15 0.49
C GLY A 231 -17.57 15.44 -0.81
N ALA A 232 -16.88 15.90 -1.86
CA ALA A 232 -17.46 16.20 -3.18
C ALA A 232 -17.46 14.98 -4.12
N LEU A 233 -16.57 14.00 -3.86
CA LEU A 233 -16.46 12.77 -4.63
C LEU A 233 -16.58 11.54 -3.72
N LYS A 234 -17.13 10.47 -4.25
CA LYS A 234 -16.99 9.12 -3.72
C LYS A 234 -16.17 8.30 -4.70
N LEU A 235 -15.09 7.70 -4.23
CA LEU A 235 -14.22 6.88 -5.07
C LEU A 235 -14.46 5.40 -4.80
N ALA A 236 -14.40 4.59 -5.86
CA ALA A 236 -14.50 3.15 -5.79
C ALA A 236 -13.52 2.49 -6.76
N LEU A 237 -12.88 1.40 -6.33
CA LEU A 237 -12.16 0.51 -7.24
C LEU A 237 -13.14 -0.48 -7.86
N THR A 238 -13.25 -0.53 -9.18
CA THR A 238 -14.07 -1.52 -9.89
C THR A 238 -13.21 -2.54 -10.61
N VAL A 239 -13.55 -3.81 -10.44
CA VAL A 239 -12.84 -4.98 -10.97
C VAL A 239 -13.83 -6.10 -11.31
N PRO A 240 -13.48 -7.06 -12.18
CA PRO A 240 -14.35 -8.21 -12.49
C PRO A 240 -14.35 -9.25 -11.35
N GLY A 241 -14.96 -8.91 -10.20
CA GLY A 241 -14.93 -9.70 -8.96
C GLY A 241 -15.40 -11.14 -9.11
N ASP A 242 -16.43 -11.41 -9.92
CA ASP A 242 -16.95 -12.76 -10.15
C ASP A 242 -15.91 -13.69 -10.79
N THR A 243 -15.05 -13.14 -11.65
CA THR A 243 -13.94 -13.90 -12.26
C THR A 243 -12.90 -14.29 -11.21
N TYR A 244 -12.67 -13.41 -10.24
CA TYR A 244 -11.73 -13.66 -9.14
C TYR A 244 -12.25 -14.72 -8.17
N VAL A 245 -13.53 -14.64 -7.80
CA VAL A 245 -14.19 -15.68 -7.00
C VAL A 245 -14.13 -17.03 -7.72
N THR A 246 -14.44 -17.06 -9.02
CA THR A 246 -14.37 -18.30 -9.83
C THR A 246 -12.96 -18.90 -9.81
N TYR A 247 -11.93 -18.08 -10.00
CA TYR A 247 -10.53 -18.51 -9.92
C TYR A 247 -10.20 -19.10 -8.54
N MET A 248 -10.61 -18.44 -7.46
CA MET A 248 -10.35 -18.90 -6.09
C MET A 248 -11.03 -20.24 -5.79
N VAL A 249 -12.30 -20.38 -6.19
CA VAL A 249 -13.06 -21.64 -6.03
C VAL A 249 -12.36 -22.77 -6.80
N GLN A 250 -12.02 -22.56 -8.08
CA GLN A 250 -11.30 -23.54 -8.90
C GLN A 250 -9.95 -23.94 -8.31
N LYS A 251 -9.26 -23.02 -7.64
CA LYS A 251 -7.98 -23.33 -6.97
C LYS A 251 -8.13 -24.13 -5.68
N LEU A 252 -9.28 -24.03 -5.02
CA LEU A 252 -9.59 -24.77 -3.79
C LEU A 252 -10.37 -26.06 -4.04
N GLU A 253 -10.83 -26.30 -5.27
CA GLU A 253 -11.51 -27.53 -5.65
C GLU A 253 -10.51 -28.69 -5.66
N LYS A 254 -10.71 -29.64 -4.74
CA LYS A 254 -9.97 -30.89 -4.67
C LYS A 254 -10.79 -32.05 -5.23
N ASN A 255 -12.11 -31.96 -5.14
CA ASN A 255 -13.01 -32.98 -5.67
C ASN A 255 -14.35 -32.37 -6.13
N PRO A 256 -14.66 -32.41 -7.43
CA PRO A 256 -15.88 -31.81 -7.99
C PRO A 256 -17.18 -32.54 -7.58
N LYS A 257 -17.08 -33.72 -6.95
CA LYS A 257 -18.22 -34.47 -6.42
C LYS A 257 -18.57 -34.08 -4.97
N SER A 258 -17.92 -33.07 -4.42
CA SER A 258 -18.17 -32.61 -3.05
C SER A 258 -19.63 -32.18 -2.89
N ILE A 259 -20.30 -32.67 -1.85
CA ILE A 259 -21.65 -32.18 -1.52
C ILE A 259 -21.63 -30.75 -0.96
N PHE A 260 -20.45 -30.26 -0.54
CA PHE A 260 -20.26 -28.91 0.01
C PHE A 260 -19.83 -27.87 -1.04
N ALA A 261 -19.85 -28.21 -2.34
CA ALA A 261 -19.36 -27.33 -3.40
C ALA A 261 -20.01 -25.94 -3.38
N ASP A 262 -21.33 -25.86 -3.25
CA ASP A 262 -22.06 -24.58 -3.20
C ASP A 262 -21.74 -23.77 -1.94
N TYR A 263 -21.60 -24.43 -0.79
CA TYR A 263 -21.21 -23.78 0.47
C TYR A 263 -19.78 -23.26 0.42
N LYS A 264 -18.85 -24.03 -0.17
CA LYS A 264 -17.48 -23.58 -0.44
C LYS A 264 -17.49 -22.35 -1.33
N ALA A 265 -18.23 -22.38 -2.44
CA ALA A 265 -18.32 -21.26 -3.38
C ALA A 265 -18.87 -20.00 -2.70
N ALA A 266 -19.93 -20.14 -1.90
CA ALA A 266 -20.51 -19.03 -1.13
C ALA A 266 -19.52 -18.47 -0.08
N ALA A 267 -18.82 -19.33 0.66
CA ALA A 267 -17.81 -18.92 1.64
C ALA A 267 -16.65 -18.19 0.99
N VAL A 268 -16.18 -18.64 -0.18
CA VAL A 268 -15.12 -17.98 -0.96
C VAL A 268 -15.60 -16.62 -1.48
N ALA A 269 -16.84 -16.52 -1.96
CA ALA A 269 -17.43 -15.26 -2.40
C ALA A 269 -17.53 -14.24 -1.26
N ASP A 270 -17.95 -14.68 -0.07
CA ASP A 270 -17.96 -13.83 1.13
C ASP A 270 -16.55 -13.42 1.56
N ALA A 271 -15.58 -14.35 1.56
CA ALA A 271 -14.17 -14.06 1.84
C ALA A 271 -13.64 -12.95 0.93
N TYR A 272 -13.89 -13.08 -0.38
CA TYR A 272 -13.50 -12.08 -1.36
C TYR A 272 -14.16 -10.73 -1.07
N LYS A 273 -15.49 -10.68 -0.99
CA LYS A 273 -16.26 -9.44 -0.90
C LYS A 273 -16.02 -8.69 0.42
N ARG A 274 -15.97 -9.42 1.54
CA ARG A 274 -15.95 -8.84 2.89
C ARG A 274 -14.54 -8.59 3.40
N LEU A 275 -13.57 -9.42 3.04
CA LEU A 275 -12.25 -9.43 3.68
C LEU A 275 -11.11 -9.09 2.70
N ILE A 276 -11.06 -9.74 1.54
CA ILE A 276 -9.94 -9.59 0.60
C ILE A 276 -10.08 -8.29 -0.19
N PHE A 277 -11.19 -8.07 -0.87
CA PHE A 277 -11.40 -6.93 -1.76
C PHE A 277 -11.23 -5.58 -1.02
N PRO A 278 -11.85 -5.33 0.14
CA PRO A 278 -11.66 -4.06 0.87
C PRO A 278 -10.24 -3.86 1.41
N ALA A 279 -9.49 -4.94 1.65
CA ALA A 279 -8.08 -4.84 2.02
C ALA A 279 -7.23 -4.46 0.80
N LEU A 280 -7.39 -5.16 -0.32
CA LEU A 280 -6.63 -4.90 -1.54
C LEU A 280 -6.97 -3.57 -2.19
N GLU A 281 -8.22 -3.12 -2.09
CA GLU A 281 -8.62 -1.78 -2.53
C GLU A 281 -7.84 -0.70 -1.78
N ARG A 282 -7.76 -0.80 -0.44
CA ARG A 282 -6.98 0.13 0.38
C ARG A 282 -5.50 0.08 0.03
N ASP A 283 -4.93 -1.11 -0.12
CA ASP A 283 -3.52 -1.28 -0.48
C ASP A 283 -3.22 -0.59 -1.83
N ILE A 284 -4.05 -0.84 -2.85
CA ILE A 284 -3.89 -0.24 -4.19
C ILE A 284 -4.06 1.28 -4.14
N ARG A 285 -5.06 1.78 -3.41
CA ARG A 285 -5.29 3.23 -3.27
C ARG A 285 -4.15 3.92 -2.53
N ASN A 286 -3.57 3.28 -1.51
CA ASN A 286 -2.40 3.79 -0.81
C ASN A 286 -1.18 3.82 -1.76
N GLU A 287 -0.92 2.74 -2.48
CA GLU A 287 0.19 2.68 -3.45
C GLU A 287 0.05 3.75 -4.56
N LEU A 288 -1.16 3.98 -5.09
CA LEU A 288 -1.42 5.07 -6.03
C LEU A 288 -1.12 6.44 -5.42
N THR A 289 -1.53 6.64 -4.16
CA THR A 289 -1.35 7.91 -3.45
C THR A 289 0.13 8.18 -3.16
N GLU A 290 0.85 7.19 -2.64
CA GLU A 290 2.30 7.28 -2.37
C GLU A 290 3.07 7.61 -3.65
N ASN A 291 2.81 6.89 -4.74
CA ASN A 291 3.43 7.15 -6.04
C ASN A 291 3.09 8.56 -6.57
N ALA A 292 1.86 9.03 -6.35
CA ALA A 292 1.44 10.35 -6.79
C ALA A 292 2.11 11.48 -5.98
N ASP A 293 2.23 11.30 -4.66
CA ASP A 293 2.90 12.22 -3.76
C ASP A 293 4.40 12.29 -4.05
N GLU A 294 5.07 11.15 -4.21
CA GLU A 294 6.49 11.10 -4.57
C GLU A 294 6.77 11.85 -5.88
N GLN A 295 5.96 11.61 -6.91
CA GLN A 295 6.11 12.29 -8.18
C GLN A 295 5.83 13.80 -8.07
N ALA A 296 4.82 14.21 -7.30
CA ALA A 296 4.52 15.63 -7.09
C ALA A 296 5.66 16.33 -6.32
N ILE A 297 6.17 15.72 -5.25
CA ILE A 297 7.31 16.21 -4.46
C ILE A 297 8.54 16.35 -5.36
N LYS A 298 8.80 15.37 -6.23
CA LYS A 298 9.91 15.44 -7.19
C LYS A 298 9.78 16.65 -8.13
N VAL A 299 8.60 16.89 -8.68
CA VAL A 299 8.35 18.06 -9.55
C VAL A 299 8.53 19.38 -8.77
N PHE A 300 7.99 19.46 -7.55
CA PHE A 300 8.19 20.64 -6.69
C PHE A 300 9.67 20.86 -6.35
N GLY A 301 10.41 19.79 -6.06
CA GLY A 301 11.85 19.83 -5.79
C GLY A 301 12.64 20.36 -6.99
N VAL A 302 12.33 19.90 -8.20
CA VAL A 302 12.96 20.41 -9.44
C VAL A 302 12.64 21.89 -9.64
N ASN A 303 11.38 22.29 -9.48
CA ASN A 303 10.97 23.70 -9.62
C ASN A 303 11.67 24.60 -8.59
N LEU A 304 11.72 24.16 -7.33
CA LEU A 304 12.40 24.89 -6.25
C LEU A 304 13.90 24.99 -6.51
N LYS A 305 14.56 23.91 -6.93
CA LYS A 305 15.98 23.91 -7.28
C LYS A 305 16.26 24.95 -8.37
N ASN A 306 15.44 25.00 -9.41
CA ASN A 306 15.60 25.96 -10.50
C ASN A 306 15.42 27.41 -10.03
N LEU A 307 14.49 27.66 -9.10
CA LEU A 307 14.30 28.98 -8.48
C LEU A 307 15.51 29.39 -7.62
N LEU A 308 16.04 28.47 -6.80
CA LEU A 308 17.17 28.74 -5.91
C LEU A 308 18.50 28.94 -6.66
N LEU A 309 18.65 28.35 -7.85
CA LEU A 309 19.84 28.47 -8.69
C LEU A 309 19.75 29.62 -9.70
N GLN A 310 18.72 30.48 -9.61
CA GLN A 310 18.66 31.67 -10.45
C GLN A 310 19.87 32.58 -10.17
N PRO A 311 20.54 33.09 -11.21
CA PRO A 311 21.64 34.03 -11.04
C PRO A 311 21.20 35.24 -10.21
N PRO A 312 21.93 35.61 -9.15
CA PRO A 312 21.56 36.76 -8.34
C PRO A 312 21.78 38.06 -9.13
N LEU A 313 20.81 38.99 -9.05
CA LEU A 313 20.95 40.33 -9.60
C LEU A 313 21.70 41.22 -8.59
N ALA A 314 23.03 41.29 -8.71
CA ALA A 314 23.88 42.07 -7.80
C ALA A 314 24.14 43.51 -8.31
N GLY A 315 24.40 44.45 -7.39
CA GLY A 315 24.89 45.79 -7.71
C GLY A 315 23.85 46.79 -8.24
N HIS A 316 22.56 46.48 -8.13
CA HIS A 316 21.47 47.33 -8.59
C HIS A 316 20.59 47.78 -7.43
N VAL A 317 20.00 48.97 -7.54
CA VAL A 317 18.85 49.37 -6.70
C VAL A 317 17.61 48.69 -7.28
N ILE A 318 16.87 47.96 -6.45
CA ILE A 318 15.76 47.11 -6.89
C ILE A 318 14.46 47.60 -6.27
N MET A 319 13.42 47.75 -7.09
CA MET A 319 12.04 47.96 -6.64
C MET A 319 11.27 46.63 -6.77
N GLY A 320 10.92 46.03 -5.64
CA GLY A 320 10.05 44.85 -5.57
C GLY A 320 8.59 45.26 -5.51
N LEU A 321 7.74 44.63 -6.33
CA LEU A 321 6.30 44.85 -6.36
C LEU A 321 5.59 43.54 -6.01
N ASP A 322 4.70 43.59 -5.01
CA ASP A 322 3.80 42.51 -4.63
C ASP A 322 2.35 42.94 -4.95
N PRO A 323 1.82 42.51 -6.11
CA PRO A 323 0.52 42.96 -6.61
C PRO A 323 -0.64 42.56 -5.70
N GLY A 324 -1.53 43.50 -5.41
CA GLY A 324 -2.76 43.24 -4.66
C GLY A 324 -3.88 44.20 -5.05
N TYR A 325 -5.11 43.69 -5.15
CA TYR A 325 -6.28 44.51 -5.49
C TYR A 325 -6.84 45.18 -4.23
N ARG A 326 -7.51 44.41 -3.35
CA ARG A 326 -8.21 44.95 -2.18
C ARG A 326 -7.29 45.67 -1.19
N THR A 327 -6.05 45.20 -1.04
CA THR A 327 -5.08 45.69 -0.06
C THR A 327 -3.97 46.55 -0.69
N GLY A 328 -4.16 46.99 -1.95
CA GLY A 328 -3.16 47.73 -2.72
C GLY A 328 -1.95 46.88 -3.15
N CYS A 329 -1.17 47.43 -4.08
CA CYS A 329 0.11 46.90 -4.52
C CYS A 329 1.19 47.31 -3.52
N LYS A 330 1.88 46.36 -2.89
CA LYS A 330 2.98 46.68 -1.97
C LYS A 330 4.25 46.88 -2.78
N MET A 331 5.02 47.87 -2.39
CA MET A 331 6.29 48.20 -3.01
C MET A 331 7.35 48.30 -1.91
N ALA A 332 8.54 47.77 -2.20
CA ALA A 332 9.74 48.03 -1.41
C ALA A 332 10.92 48.34 -2.35
N ILE A 333 11.76 49.30 -1.97
CA ILE A 333 13.00 49.64 -2.68
C ILE A 333 14.16 49.19 -1.80
N ILE A 334 15.11 48.44 -2.38
CA ILE A 334 16.36 48.05 -1.73
C ILE A 334 17.57 48.62 -2.46
N ASP A 335 18.63 48.94 -1.73
CA ASP A 335 19.92 49.36 -2.29
C ASP A 335 20.73 48.18 -2.87
N GLN A 336 21.94 48.47 -3.35
CA GLN A 336 22.84 47.49 -3.96
C GLN A 336 23.34 46.40 -2.98
N GLN A 337 23.24 46.65 -1.66
CA GLN A 337 23.63 45.74 -0.59
C GLN A 337 22.44 44.97 -0.02
N GLY A 338 21.21 45.28 -0.47
CA GLY A 338 19.97 44.69 0.01
C GLY A 338 19.36 45.39 1.23
N ASN A 339 19.85 46.58 1.60
CA ASN A 339 19.21 47.37 2.67
C ASN A 339 17.93 48.02 2.14
N VAL A 340 16.88 48.05 2.96
CA VAL A 340 15.61 48.70 2.62
C VAL A 340 15.78 50.22 2.63
N LEU A 341 15.46 50.88 1.51
CA LEU A 341 15.47 52.33 1.36
C LEU A 341 14.10 52.96 1.59
N ASP A 342 13.04 52.33 1.08
CA ASP A 342 11.65 52.81 1.19
C ASP A 342 10.66 51.65 0.99
N TYR A 343 9.44 51.78 1.52
CA TYR A 343 8.35 50.81 1.31
C TYR A 343 6.97 51.43 1.53
N GLY A 344 5.94 50.89 0.88
CA GLY A 344 4.58 51.36 1.01
C GLY A 344 3.54 50.50 0.31
N ALA A 345 2.26 50.86 0.46
CA ALA A 345 1.14 50.27 -0.26
C ALA A 345 0.49 51.32 -1.16
N TYR A 346 0.35 50.98 -2.44
CA TYR A 346 -0.12 51.88 -3.48
C TYR A 346 -1.41 51.35 -4.10
N TYR A 347 -2.42 52.21 -4.18
CA TYR A 347 -3.71 51.90 -4.79
C TYR A 347 -3.69 52.44 -6.22
N LEU A 348 -3.26 51.59 -7.14
CA LEU A 348 -3.24 51.91 -8.57
C LEU A 348 -4.69 51.94 -9.07
N THR A 349 -5.06 53.01 -9.76
CA THR A 349 -6.43 53.24 -10.28
C THR A 349 -6.50 52.97 -11.77
#